data_AF-A0A382RYZ0-F1
#
_entry.id   AF-A0A382RYZ0-F1
#
_cell.length_a   1.000
_cell.length_b   1.000
_cell.length_c   1.000
_cell.angle_alpha   90.00
_cell.angle_beta   90.00
_cell.angle_gamma   90.00
#
_symmetry.space_group_name_H-M   'P 1'
#
loop_
_entity.id
_entity.type
_entity.pdbx_description
1 polymer ?
#
loop_
_entity_poly.entity_id
_entity_poly.type
_entity_poly.pdbx_seq_one_letter_code
_entity_poly.pdbx_strand_id
1 'polypeptide(L)'
;LFVALPAAVVAPFIAAAGTALLGLTPVFANVSNGDLLPVNIESIAFPFALVGACLAVIVLIVPAVLTARRGALGQARLHSRPRQSLLLRYYLDIVLVLFALLALWELGERDSVFIPSATGAMSTDPLLLASPAIVIVAVAAVVARFYPLVVRVLMGIVSKVSSESVYMGMRQFVRSPGPYVQLALLLMMAVAVGTFAASYSSTAEKSYKDRAKFESGVEIRALTNTTYGAESSAELLEERVNEIGGVKHSVAAMRRSTKISSVSGVGGEVNLLAINPETSNMLWWREDFAKVPLESLMVRLDTGNLLPGIKIPPST
;
A
#
# COMPACT_ATOMS: atom_id res chain seq x y z
N LEU A 1 11.56 31.60 11.04
CA LEU A 1 12.45 30.96 12.03
C LEU A 1 11.83 31.00 13.44
N PHE A 2 11.41 32.17 13.94
CA PHE A 2 10.70 32.29 15.23
C PHE A 2 9.48 31.38 15.41
N VAL A 3 8.71 31.11 14.35
CA VAL A 3 7.56 30.19 14.40
C VAL A 3 7.97 28.72 14.21
N ALA A 4 9.08 28.46 13.53
CA ALA A 4 9.47 27.11 13.10
C ALA A 4 10.09 26.29 14.24
N LEU A 5 10.90 26.92 15.08
CA LEU A 5 11.50 26.28 16.25
C LEU A 5 10.46 25.76 17.25
N PRO A 6 9.50 26.57 17.75
CA PRO A 6 8.46 26.07 18.64
C PRO A 6 7.58 25.03 17.95
N ALA A 7 7.27 25.20 16.66
CA ALA A 7 6.53 24.20 15.90
C ALA A 7 7.26 22.86 15.83
N ALA A 8 8.58 22.84 15.61
CA ALA A 8 9.36 21.61 15.56
C ALA A 8 9.42 20.87 16.90
N VAL A 9 9.38 21.59 18.02
CA VAL A 9 9.35 21.00 19.37
C VAL A 9 7.97 20.46 19.71
N VAL A 10 6.90 21.20 19.35
CA VAL A 10 5.53 20.84 19.71
C VAL A 10 4.94 19.77 18.78
N ALA A 11 5.36 19.71 17.51
CA ALA A 11 4.80 18.80 16.51
C ALA A 11 4.85 17.31 16.89
N PRO A 12 5.95 16.75 17.43
CA PRO A 12 5.98 15.35 17.87
C PRO A 12 4.93 15.03 18.95
N PHE A 13 4.64 15.96 19.86
CA PHE A 13 3.62 15.77 20.90
C PHE A 13 2.20 15.79 20.33
N ILE A 14 1.93 16.72 19.41
CA ILE A 14 0.64 16.77 18.71
C ILE A 14 0.44 15.49 17.87
N ALA A 15 1.48 15.06 17.16
CA ALA A 15 1.46 13.82 16.40
C ALA A 15 1.19 12.62 17.32
N ALA A 16 1.86 12.55 18.47
CA ALA A 16 1.66 11.48 19.44
C ALA A 16 0.23 11.44 19.98
N ALA A 17 -0.34 12.58 20.33
CA ALA A 17 -1.73 12.69 20.76
C ALA A 17 -2.70 12.27 19.65
N GLY A 18 -2.46 12.70 18.41
CA GLY A 18 -3.24 12.30 17.24
C GLY A 18 -3.20 10.79 17.01
N THR A 19 -2.02 10.17 17.10
CA THR A 19 -1.86 8.72 16.95
C THR A 19 -2.50 7.95 18.10
N ALA A 20 -2.44 8.45 19.33
CA ALA A 20 -3.09 7.82 20.48
C ALA A 20 -4.61 7.77 20.27
N LEU A 21 -5.20 8.89 19.79
CA LEU A 21 -6.63 8.99 19.49
C LEU A 21 -7.10 8.07 18.37
N LEU A 22 -6.22 7.67 17.44
CA LEU A 22 -6.58 6.68 16.41
C LEU A 22 -6.98 5.33 17.01
N GLY A 23 -6.52 5.00 18.22
CA GLY A 23 -6.94 3.80 18.95
C GLY A 23 -8.45 3.71 19.19
N LEU A 24 -9.14 4.84 19.23
CA LEU A 24 -10.59 4.91 19.40
C LEU A 24 -11.38 4.62 18.11
N THR A 25 -10.69 4.54 16.95
CA THR A 25 -11.34 4.32 15.67
C THR A 25 -11.63 2.83 15.43
N PRO A 26 -12.72 2.47 14.72
CA PRO A 26 -13.10 1.08 14.50
C PRO A 26 -12.05 0.26 13.74
N VAL A 27 -11.14 0.92 13.01
CA VAL A 27 -10.03 0.27 12.30
C VAL A 27 -9.05 -0.38 13.28
N PHE A 28 -8.81 0.24 14.44
CA PHE A 28 -7.84 -0.23 15.43
C PHE A 28 -8.48 -0.98 16.60
N ALA A 29 -9.81 -1.09 16.66
CA ALA A 29 -10.54 -1.73 17.76
C ALA A 29 -10.09 -3.18 18.03
N ASN A 30 -9.71 -3.94 16.98
CA ASN A 30 -9.21 -5.30 17.11
C ASN A 30 -7.85 -5.40 17.84
N VAL A 31 -7.08 -4.30 17.88
CA VAL A 31 -5.74 -4.24 18.48
C VAL A 31 -5.75 -3.44 19.79
N SER A 32 -6.51 -2.34 19.84
CA SER A 32 -6.58 -1.45 20.99
C SER A 32 -7.65 -1.83 22.01
N ASN A 33 -8.57 -2.75 21.67
CA ASN A 33 -9.79 -3.03 22.45
C ASN A 33 -10.61 -1.76 22.77
N GLY A 34 -10.50 -0.72 21.94
CA GLY A 34 -11.20 0.55 22.14
C GLY A 34 -10.50 1.54 23.09
N ASP A 35 -9.26 1.26 23.52
CA ASP A 35 -8.43 2.20 24.28
C ASP A 35 -7.49 3.01 23.38
N LEU A 36 -6.80 4.00 23.95
CA LEU A 36 -5.77 4.76 23.27
C LEU A 36 -4.58 3.87 22.88
N LEU A 37 -4.02 4.10 21.71
CA LEU A 37 -2.81 3.37 21.30
C LEU A 37 -1.63 3.78 22.19
N PRO A 38 -0.77 2.82 22.60
CA PRO A 38 0.46 3.14 23.29
C PRO A 38 1.43 3.82 22.32
N VAL A 39 1.71 5.11 22.55
CA VAL A 39 2.59 5.90 21.68
C VAL A 39 3.84 6.28 22.44
N ASN A 40 4.99 5.90 21.89
CA ASN A 40 6.30 6.33 22.37
C ASN A 40 6.86 7.39 21.43
N ILE A 41 7.29 8.52 22.00
CA ILE A 41 7.94 9.59 21.22
C ILE A 41 9.42 9.22 21.07
N GLU A 42 9.76 8.65 19.92
CA GLU A 42 11.15 8.36 19.58
C GLU A 42 11.92 9.65 19.24
N SER A 43 13.21 9.69 19.60
CA SER A 43 14.07 10.86 19.33
C SER A 43 14.20 11.18 17.84
N ILE A 44 13.97 10.20 16.95
CA ILE A 44 13.99 10.39 15.51
C ILE A 44 12.82 11.27 15.00
N ALA A 45 11.76 11.44 15.79
CA ALA A 45 10.64 12.30 15.41
C ALA A 45 11.03 13.79 15.33
N PHE A 46 11.95 14.25 16.17
CA PHE A 46 12.41 15.65 16.21
C PHE A 46 13.14 16.14 14.96
N PRO A 47 14.12 15.41 14.38
CA PRO A 47 14.74 15.83 13.13
C PRO A 47 13.74 15.85 11.96
N PHE A 48 12.79 14.90 11.89
CA PHE A 48 11.72 14.96 10.90
C PHE A 48 10.80 16.17 11.08
N ALA A 49 10.43 16.50 12.33
CA ALA A 49 9.67 17.70 12.64
C ALA A 49 10.41 18.98 12.25
N LEU A 50 11.74 19.04 12.45
CA LEU A 50 12.57 20.15 12.03
C LEU A 50 12.58 20.32 10.50
N VAL A 51 12.77 19.22 9.75
CA VAL A 51 12.72 19.25 8.28
C VAL A 51 11.37 19.74 7.79
N GLY A 52 10.27 19.24 8.37
CA GLY A 52 8.92 19.70 8.05
C GLY A 52 8.72 21.19 8.34
N ALA A 53 9.19 21.67 9.49
CA ALA A 53 9.11 23.08 9.84
C ALA A 53 9.92 23.98 8.87
N CYS A 54 11.13 23.55 8.48
CA CYS A 54 11.94 24.24 7.48
C CYS A 54 11.24 24.31 6.11
N LEU A 55 10.66 23.19 5.65
CA LEU A 55 9.89 23.16 4.40
C LEU A 55 8.68 24.09 4.45
N ALA A 56 7.91 24.08 5.54
CA ALA A 56 6.77 24.98 5.72
C ALA A 56 7.20 26.46 5.66
N VAL A 57 8.33 26.80 6.27
CA VAL A 57 8.91 28.14 6.19
C VAL A 57 9.25 28.51 4.74
N ILE A 58 9.89 27.62 3.99
CA ILE A 58 10.23 27.86 2.58
C ILE A 58 8.95 28.11 1.77
N VAL A 59 7.94 27.25 1.93
CA VAL A 59 6.67 27.33 1.20
C VAL A 59 5.91 28.62 1.50
N LEU A 60 6.00 29.16 2.72
CA LEU A 60 5.35 30.42 3.08
C LEU A 60 6.18 31.66 2.70
N ILE A 61 7.50 31.64 2.96
CA ILE A 61 8.37 32.81 2.74
C ILE A 61 8.60 33.06 1.25
N VAL A 62 8.81 32.03 0.43
CA VAL A 62 9.08 32.21 -1.00
C VAL A 62 7.99 33.03 -1.70
N PRO A 63 6.68 32.66 -1.66
CA PRO A 63 5.64 33.47 -2.28
C PRO A 63 5.47 34.83 -1.59
N ALA A 64 5.64 34.93 -0.27
CA ALA A 64 5.56 36.20 0.45
C ALA A 64 6.65 37.19 -0.03
N VAL A 65 7.90 36.74 -0.16
CA VAL A 65 9.02 37.56 -0.64
C VAL A 65 8.86 37.91 -2.12
N LEU A 66 8.44 36.95 -2.96
CA LEU A 66 8.17 37.20 -4.37
C LEU A 66 7.04 38.22 -4.58
N THR A 67 6.07 38.26 -3.66
CA THR A 67 4.95 39.20 -3.68
C THR A 67 5.36 40.56 -3.11
N ALA A 68 6.11 40.59 -2.01
CA ALA A 68 6.62 41.81 -1.38
C ALA A 68 7.60 42.58 -2.29
N ARG A 69 8.40 41.87 -3.09
CA ARG A 69 9.29 42.48 -4.10
C ARG A 69 8.53 43.13 -5.26
N ARG A 70 7.21 42.91 -5.39
CA ARG A 70 6.39 43.55 -6.43
C ARG A 70 5.74 44.80 -5.82
N GLY A 71 6.18 45.99 -6.26
CA GLY A 71 5.56 47.25 -5.84
C GLY A 71 4.06 47.33 -6.17
N ALA A 72 3.35 48.32 -5.61
CA ALA A 72 1.89 48.48 -5.73
C ALA A 72 1.37 48.46 -7.18
N LEU A 73 2.14 49.00 -8.13
CA LEU A 73 1.83 48.97 -9.57
C LEU A 73 1.89 47.55 -10.18
N GLY A 74 2.75 46.67 -9.65
CA GLY A 74 2.83 45.26 -10.04
C GLY A 74 1.63 44.43 -9.55
N GLN A 75 1.10 44.77 -8.37
CA GLN A 75 -0.10 44.17 -7.79
C GLN A 75 -1.38 44.56 -8.55
N ALA A 76 -1.51 45.84 -8.92
CA ALA A 76 -2.62 46.34 -9.74
C ALA A 76 -2.63 45.68 -11.13
N ARG A 77 -1.46 45.53 -11.77
CA ARG A 77 -1.32 44.82 -13.06
C ARG A 77 -1.72 43.34 -13.00
N LEU A 78 -1.51 42.66 -11.87
CA LEU A 78 -1.94 41.27 -11.68
C LEU A 78 -3.46 41.13 -11.59
N HIS A 79 -4.14 42.11 -11.00
CA HIS A 79 -5.61 42.16 -10.98
C HIS A 79 -6.19 42.49 -12.37
N SER A 80 -5.52 43.34 -13.16
CA SER A 80 -5.97 43.67 -14.53
C SER A 80 -5.63 42.59 -15.56
N ARG A 81 -4.55 41.83 -15.35
CA ARG A 81 -4.09 40.72 -16.20
C ARG A 81 -3.55 39.58 -15.32
N PRO A 82 -4.39 38.61 -14.93
CA PRO A 82 -3.93 37.46 -14.17
C PRO A 82 -2.87 36.71 -14.98
N ARG A 83 -1.64 36.64 -14.45
CA ARG A 83 -0.57 35.86 -15.06
C ARG A 83 -0.83 34.37 -14.83
N GLN A 84 -0.52 33.56 -15.84
CA GLN A 84 -0.54 32.09 -15.73
C GLN A 84 0.37 31.63 -14.59
N SER A 85 -0.01 30.54 -13.92
CA SER A 85 0.77 29.96 -12.82
C SER A 85 2.19 29.60 -13.29
N LEU A 86 3.17 29.65 -12.40
CA LEU A 86 4.56 29.31 -12.73
C LEU A 86 4.68 27.87 -13.26
N LEU A 87 3.87 26.95 -12.72
CA LEU A 87 3.78 25.56 -13.19
C LEU A 87 3.42 25.46 -14.68
N LEU A 88 2.39 26.21 -15.11
CA LEU A 88 1.98 26.26 -16.51
C LEU A 88 3.00 26.99 -17.39
N ARG A 89 3.70 27.99 -16.85
CA ARG A 89 4.64 28.81 -17.61
C ARG A 89 5.92 28.06 -17.98
N TYR A 90 6.39 27.18 -17.09
CA TYR A 90 7.61 26.39 -17.27
C TYR A 90 7.36 24.94 -17.71
N TYR A 91 6.13 24.59 -18.10
CA TYR A 91 5.75 23.22 -18.49
C TYR A 91 6.10 22.15 -17.44
N LEU A 92 6.13 22.53 -16.16
CA LEU A 92 6.40 21.61 -15.06
C LEU A 92 5.27 20.58 -14.92
N ASP A 93 4.06 20.90 -15.40
CA ASP A 93 2.95 19.96 -15.52
C ASP A 93 3.29 18.77 -16.41
N ILE A 94 3.97 18.99 -17.55
CA ILE A 94 4.35 17.92 -18.48
C ILE A 94 5.38 16.99 -17.85
N VAL A 95 6.39 17.58 -17.18
CA VAL A 95 7.42 16.81 -16.47
C VAL A 95 6.78 15.95 -15.38
N LEU A 96 5.86 16.52 -14.61
CA LEU A 96 5.19 15.80 -13.52
C LEU A 96 4.28 14.69 -14.04
N VAL A 97 3.61 14.89 -15.18
CA VAL A 97 2.86 13.83 -15.88
C VAL A 97 3.79 12.73 -16.38
N LEU A 98 4.95 13.08 -16.95
CA LEU A 98 5.93 12.08 -17.38
C LEU A 98 6.40 11.23 -16.20
N PHE A 99 6.74 11.85 -15.06
CA PHE A 99 7.08 11.11 -13.84
C PHE A 99 5.94 10.22 -13.35
N ALA A 100 4.71 10.70 -13.36
CA ALA A 100 3.54 9.91 -12.98
C ALA A 100 3.33 8.69 -13.90
N LEU A 101 3.48 8.87 -15.21
CA LEU A 101 3.37 7.78 -16.19
C LEU A 101 4.50 6.76 -16.03
N LEU A 102 5.74 7.21 -15.82
CA LEU A 102 6.86 6.31 -15.55
C LEU A 102 6.64 5.52 -14.26
N ALA A 103 6.16 6.17 -13.19
CA ALA A 103 5.85 5.48 -11.94
C ALA A 103 4.72 4.45 -12.10
N LEU A 104 3.68 4.75 -12.88
CA LEU A 104 2.61 3.79 -13.19
C LEU A 104 3.09 2.64 -14.06
N TRP A 105 3.95 2.92 -15.03
CA TRP A 105 4.53 1.88 -15.88
C TRP A 105 5.41 0.94 -15.06
N GLU A 106 6.27 1.49 -14.21
CA GLU A 106 7.11 0.70 -13.32
C GLU A 106 6.29 -0.13 -12.32
N LEU A 107 5.15 0.38 -11.85
CA LEU A 107 4.22 -0.36 -10.99
C LEU A 107 3.49 -1.50 -11.73
N GLY A 108 3.23 -1.32 -13.03
CA GLY A 108 2.64 -2.37 -13.87
C GLY A 108 3.63 -3.47 -14.26
N GLU A 109 4.92 -3.13 -14.39
CA GLU A 109 5.98 -4.08 -14.71
C GLU A 109 6.50 -4.81 -13.45
N ARG A 110 6.48 -4.15 -12.30
CA ARG A 110 6.85 -4.72 -11.00
C ARG A 110 5.57 -5.09 -10.24
N ASP A 111 5.10 -6.33 -10.38
CA ASP A 111 3.95 -6.91 -9.65
C ASP A 111 4.06 -6.83 -8.09
N SER A 112 5.16 -6.28 -7.56
CA SER A 112 5.43 -6.10 -6.14
C SER A 112 6.28 -4.85 -5.88
N VAL A 113 5.83 -4.00 -4.96
CA VAL A 113 6.58 -2.83 -4.41
C VAL A 113 7.70 -3.28 -3.46
N PHE A 114 7.74 -4.56 -3.10
CA PHE A 114 8.72 -5.14 -2.19
C PHE A 114 9.82 -5.83 -2.98
N ILE A 115 11.05 -5.31 -2.83
CA ILE A 115 12.26 -5.94 -3.37
C ILE A 115 12.81 -6.87 -2.28
N PRO A 116 13.08 -8.15 -2.58
CA PRO A 116 13.85 -9.01 -1.68
C PRO A 116 15.25 -8.42 -1.55
N SER A 117 15.60 -7.87 -0.39
CA SER A 117 16.97 -7.42 -0.14
C SER A 117 17.87 -8.61 0.19
N ALA A 118 19.15 -8.52 -0.19
CA ALA A 118 20.16 -9.54 0.09
C ALA A 118 20.41 -9.79 1.59
N THR A 119 19.85 -8.96 2.49
CA THR A 119 19.97 -9.08 3.94
C THR A 119 18.73 -9.70 4.61
N GLY A 120 17.74 -10.15 3.83
CA GLY A 120 16.50 -10.75 4.36
C GLY A 120 15.48 -9.73 4.90
N ALA A 121 15.79 -8.43 4.85
CA ALA A 121 14.85 -7.37 5.17
C ALA A 121 14.02 -7.01 3.92
N MET A 122 12.72 -6.79 4.06
CA MET A 122 11.87 -6.37 2.95
C MET A 122 12.13 -4.87 2.70
N SER A 123 12.85 -4.51 1.62
CA SER A 123 13.11 -3.11 1.29
C SER A 123 12.01 -2.59 0.37
N THR A 124 11.33 -1.52 0.79
CA THR A 124 10.28 -0.86 0.02
C THR A 124 10.86 0.30 -0.77
N ASP A 125 10.54 0.42 -2.06
CA ASP A 125 10.93 1.58 -2.86
C ASP A 125 10.07 2.80 -2.47
N PRO A 126 10.65 3.85 -1.85
CA PRO A 126 9.91 5.03 -1.41
C PRO A 126 9.26 5.79 -2.56
N LEU A 127 9.83 5.73 -3.77
CA LEU A 127 9.30 6.40 -4.94
C LEU A 127 8.03 5.71 -5.44
N LEU A 128 8.03 4.37 -5.48
CA LEU A 128 6.85 3.58 -5.85
C LEU A 128 5.73 3.69 -4.81
N LEU A 129 6.08 3.76 -3.52
CA LEU A 129 5.13 4.07 -2.46
C LEU A 129 4.46 5.44 -2.65
N ALA A 130 5.22 6.43 -3.12
CA ALA A 130 4.70 7.77 -3.39
C ALA A 130 3.95 7.88 -4.73
N SER A 131 3.94 6.84 -5.57
CA SER A 131 3.36 6.87 -6.91
C SER A 131 1.90 7.37 -6.96
N PRO A 132 0.97 6.95 -6.05
CA PRO A 132 -0.41 7.42 -6.12
C PRO A 132 -0.51 8.92 -5.86
N ALA A 133 0.31 9.44 -4.93
CA ALA A 133 0.36 10.87 -4.64
C ALA A 133 0.90 11.66 -5.84
N ILE A 134 1.95 11.17 -6.50
CA ILE A 134 2.52 11.79 -7.71
C ILE A 134 1.47 11.85 -8.81
N VAL A 135 0.72 10.76 -9.03
CA VAL A 135 -0.37 10.70 -10.02
C VAL A 135 -1.47 11.71 -9.71
N ILE A 136 -1.92 11.80 -8.45
CA ILE A 136 -2.97 12.76 -8.07
C ILE A 136 -2.49 14.20 -8.33
N VAL A 137 -1.25 14.54 -7.97
CA VAL A 137 -0.67 15.87 -8.24
C VAL A 137 -0.56 16.12 -9.75
N ALA A 138 -0.21 15.11 -10.55
CA ALA A 138 -0.14 15.19 -12.01
C ALA A 138 -1.51 15.49 -12.62
N VAL A 139 -2.53 14.73 -12.22
CA VAL A 139 -3.90 14.92 -12.67
C VAL A 139 -4.41 16.31 -12.27
N ALA A 140 -4.14 16.77 -11.04
CA ALA A 140 -4.50 18.11 -10.61
C ALA A 140 -3.84 19.20 -11.47
N ALA A 141 -2.55 19.06 -11.80
CA ALA A 141 -1.84 19.98 -12.68
C ALA A 141 -2.40 20.00 -14.11
N VAL A 142 -2.72 18.82 -14.65
CA VAL A 142 -3.39 18.65 -15.96
C VAL A 142 -4.76 19.33 -15.96
N VAL A 143 -5.59 19.09 -14.94
CA VAL A 143 -6.91 19.73 -14.83
C VAL A 143 -6.77 21.24 -14.76
N ALA A 144 -5.81 21.77 -13.99
CA ALA A 144 -5.54 23.20 -13.95
C ALA A 144 -5.17 23.78 -15.33
N ARG A 145 -4.49 23.01 -16.18
CA ARG A 145 -4.14 23.40 -17.55
C ARG A 145 -5.30 23.34 -18.53
N PHE A 146 -6.16 22.33 -18.42
CA PHE A 146 -7.30 22.15 -19.32
C PHE A 146 -8.54 22.95 -18.89
N TYR A 147 -8.62 23.39 -17.63
CA TYR A 147 -9.68 24.26 -17.12
C TYR A 147 -10.04 25.44 -18.06
N PRO A 148 -9.09 26.30 -18.51
CA PRO A 148 -9.43 27.41 -19.41
C PRO A 148 -10.02 26.96 -20.75
N LEU A 149 -9.66 25.77 -21.23
CA LEU A 149 -10.19 25.19 -22.46
C LEU A 149 -11.62 24.70 -22.25
N VAL A 150 -11.87 23.95 -21.17
CA VAL A 150 -13.20 23.46 -20.79
C VAL A 150 -14.17 24.63 -20.61
N VAL A 151 -13.76 25.67 -19.89
CA VAL A 151 -14.57 26.87 -19.69
C VAL A 151 -14.89 27.58 -21.00
N ARG A 152 -13.93 27.65 -21.95
CA ARG A 152 -14.15 28.27 -23.26
C ARG A 152 -15.16 27.48 -24.10
N VAL A 153 -15.07 26.14 -24.07
CA VAL A 153 -16.02 25.27 -24.77
C VAL A 153 -17.42 25.40 -24.16
N LEU A 154 -17.54 25.35 -22.83
CA LEU A 154 -18.80 25.53 -22.13
C LEU A 154 -19.43 26.90 -22.45
N MET A 155 -18.64 27.97 -22.47
CA MET A 155 -19.11 29.29 -22.89
C MET A 155 -19.65 29.29 -24.32
N GLY A 156 -19.00 28.60 -25.26
CA GLY A 156 -19.47 28.51 -26.65
C GLY A 156 -20.75 27.71 -26.83
N ILE A 157 -21.06 26.79 -25.91
CA ILE A 157 -22.31 26.03 -25.89
C ILE A 157 -23.41 26.87 -25.22
N VAL A 158 -23.12 27.45 -24.06
CA VAL A 158 -24.04 28.29 -23.28
C VAL A 158 -24.48 29.50 -24.10
N SER A 159 -23.58 30.12 -24.86
CA SER A 159 -23.95 31.26 -25.72
C SER A 159 -24.93 30.91 -26.84
N LYS A 160 -25.08 29.63 -27.19
CA LYS A 160 -26.02 29.16 -28.23
C LYS A 160 -27.39 28.74 -27.68
N VAL A 161 -27.46 28.37 -26.41
CA VAL A 161 -28.64 27.68 -25.84
C VAL A 161 -29.34 28.49 -24.74
N SER A 162 -28.68 29.50 -24.15
CA SER A 162 -29.15 30.14 -22.90
C SER A 162 -29.78 31.51 -23.12
N SER A 163 -30.70 31.91 -22.24
CA SER A 163 -31.21 33.29 -22.17
C SER A 163 -30.09 34.29 -21.84
N GLU A 164 -30.26 35.54 -22.26
CA GLU A 164 -29.28 36.62 -22.08
C GLU A 164 -28.89 36.84 -20.60
N SER A 165 -29.81 36.57 -19.68
CA SER A 165 -29.58 36.63 -18.22
C SER A 165 -28.61 35.54 -17.72
N VAL A 166 -28.77 34.29 -18.17
CA VAL A 166 -27.89 33.17 -17.80
C VAL A 166 -26.50 33.36 -18.41
N TYR A 167 -26.43 33.87 -19.64
CA TYR A 167 -25.16 34.18 -20.30
C TYR A 167 -24.35 35.23 -19.54
N MET A 168 -24.99 36.30 -19.04
CA MET A 168 -24.30 37.33 -18.24
C MET A 168 -23.77 36.77 -16.91
N GLY A 169 -24.55 35.94 -16.22
CA GLY A 169 -24.11 35.25 -15.00
C GLY A 169 -22.91 34.31 -15.26
N MET A 170 -22.97 33.52 -16.33
CA MET A 170 -21.88 32.63 -16.73
C MET A 170 -20.60 33.41 -17.09
N ARG A 171 -20.74 34.54 -17.78
CA ARG A 171 -19.62 35.38 -18.21
C ARG A 171 -18.88 36.02 -17.04
N GLN A 172 -19.57 36.30 -15.93
CA GLN A 172 -18.94 36.79 -14.70
C GLN A 172 -18.06 35.70 -14.08
N PHE A 173 -18.56 34.46 -14.01
CA PHE A 173 -17.83 33.30 -13.48
C PHE A 173 -16.52 33.02 -14.24
N VAL A 174 -16.53 33.23 -15.56
CA VAL A 174 -15.35 33.01 -16.43
C VAL A 174 -14.30 34.11 -16.31
N ARG A 175 -14.67 35.32 -15.87
CA ARG A 175 -13.75 36.46 -15.75
C ARG A 175 -12.94 36.46 -14.46
N SER A 176 -13.39 35.76 -13.42
CA SER A 176 -12.69 35.64 -12.13
C SER A 176 -12.40 34.18 -11.72
N PRO A 177 -11.72 33.37 -12.56
CA PRO A 177 -11.58 31.93 -12.33
C PRO A 177 -10.66 31.54 -11.16
N GLY A 178 -9.81 32.45 -10.66
CA GLY A 178 -8.74 32.14 -9.71
C GLY A 178 -9.19 31.40 -8.44
N PRO A 179 -10.10 31.97 -7.62
CA PRO A 179 -10.54 31.36 -6.38
C PRO A 179 -11.31 30.03 -6.59
N TYR A 180 -12.12 29.95 -7.64
CA TYR A 180 -12.93 28.76 -7.92
C TYR A 180 -12.10 27.56 -8.34
N VAL A 181 -11.04 27.78 -9.14
CA VAL A 181 -10.10 26.70 -9.51
C VAL A 181 -9.39 26.16 -8.28
N GLN A 182 -8.98 27.02 -7.34
CA GLN A 182 -8.32 26.57 -6.11
C GLN A 182 -9.26 25.69 -5.26
N LEU A 183 -10.51 26.12 -5.07
CA LEU A 183 -11.50 25.34 -4.32
C LEU A 183 -11.81 24.00 -5.01
N ALA A 184 -11.97 24.00 -6.33
CA ALA A 184 -12.22 22.80 -7.11
C ALA A 184 -11.04 21.81 -7.04
N LEU A 185 -9.79 22.30 -7.10
CA LEU A 185 -8.61 21.46 -6.95
C LEU A 185 -8.48 20.89 -5.53
N LEU A 186 -8.78 21.67 -4.50
CA LEU A 186 -8.80 21.18 -3.11
C LEU A 186 -9.85 20.07 -2.94
N LEU A 187 -11.05 20.27 -3.47
CA LEU A 187 -12.11 19.27 -3.42
C LEU A 187 -11.74 18.02 -4.21
N MET A 188 -11.18 18.17 -5.42
CA MET A 188 -10.69 17.06 -6.23
C MET A 188 -9.62 16.25 -5.48
N MET A 189 -8.65 16.93 -4.87
CA MET A 189 -7.59 16.29 -4.09
C MET A 189 -8.17 15.51 -2.91
N ALA A 190 -9.12 16.10 -2.17
CA ALA A 190 -9.78 15.43 -1.06
C ALA A 190 -10.55 14.17 -1.50
N VAL A 191 -11.29 14.26 -2.61
CA VAL A 191 -12.02 13.12 -3.18
C VAL A 191 -11.05 12.04 -3.68
N ALA A 192 -9.97 12.43 -4.36
CA ALA A 192 -8.97 11.49 -4.87
C ALA A 192 -8.26 10.74 -3.74
N VAL A 193 -7.81 11.45 -2.71
CA VAL A 193 -7.16 10.84 -1.53
C VAL A 193 -8.15 9.94 -0.77
N GLY A 194 -9.40 10.38 -0.59
CA GLY A 194 -10.42 9.60 0.11
C GLY A 194 -10.78 8.30 -0.63
N THR A 195 -10.98 8.37 -1.95
CA THR A 195 -11.28 7.19 -2.79
C THR A 195 -10.09 6.24 -2.89
N PHE A 196 -8.86 6.78 -2.98
CA PHE A 196 -7.64 5.98 -2.92
C PHE A 196 -7.52 5.24 -1.57
N ALA A 197 -7.69 5.95 -0.45
CA ALA A 197 -7.60 5.35 0.89
C ALA A 197 -8.62 4.23 1.09
N ALA A 198 -9.87 4.45 0.67
CA ALA A 198 -10.93 3.44 0.76
C ALA A 198 -10.64 2.19 -0.10
N SER A 199 -10.12 2.38 -1.31
CA SER A 199 -9.78 1.27 -2.20
C SER A 199 -8.56 0.51 -1.68
N TYR A 200 -7.50 1.23 -1.29
CA TYR A 200 -6.28 0.67 -0.75
C TYR A 200 -6.52 -0.12 0.54
N SER A 201 -7.32 0.40 1.47
CA SER A 201 -7.59 -0.29 2.73
C SER A 201 -8.26 -1.65 2.50
N SER A 202 -9.20 -1.73 1.57
CA SER A 202 -9.89 -2.99 1.24
C SER A 202 -8.95 -4.04 0.66
N THR A 203 -8.06 -3.63 -0.25
CA THR A 203 -7.08 -4.52 -0.89
C THR A 203 -5.97 -4.93 0.07
N ALA A 204 -5.51 -3.99 0.91
CA ALA A 204 -4.50 -4.26 1.93
C ALA A 204 -5.03 -5.26 2.96
N GLU A 205 -6.24 -5.05 3.47
CA GLU A 205 -6.90 -5.97 4.43
C GLU A 205 -7.05 -7.38 3.85
N LYS A 206 -7.53 -7.49 2.60
CA LYS A 206 -7.60 -8.78 1.90
C LYS A 206 -6.22 -9.42 1.76
N SER A 207 -5.20 -8.65 1.39
CA SER A 207 -3.83 -9.15 1.24
C SER A 207 -3.23 -9.63 2.55
N TYR A 208 -3.46 -8.92 3.66
CA TYR A 208 -2.99 -9.36 4.98
C TYR A 208 -3.69 -10.64 5.43
N LYS A 209 -5.01 -10.73 5.23
CA LYS A 209 -5.77 -11.96 5.50
C LYS A 209 -5.28 -13.14 4.67
N ASP A 210 -5.07 -12.95 3.38
CA ASP A 210 -4.56 -14.01 2.49
C ASP A 210 -3.14 -14.43 2.90
N ARG A 211 -2.26 -13.49 3.29
CA ARG A 211 -0.92 -13.80 3.80
C ARG A 211 -0.96 -14.58 5.11
N ALA A 212 -1.80 -14.16 6.06
CA ALA A 212 -1.98 -14.86 7.33
C ALA A 212 -2.49 -16.30 7.11
N LYS A 213 -3.49 -16.47 6.23
CA LYS A 213 -4.02 -17.79 5.86
C LYS A 213 -3.01 -18.64 5.09
N PHE A 214 -2.17 -18.04 4.25
CA PHE A 214 -1.11 -18.75 3.55
C PHE A 214 -0.02 -19.24 4.51
N GLU A 215 0.34 -18.41 5.49
CA GLU A 215 1.37 -18.75 6.49
C GLU A 215 0.89 -19.83 7.48
N SER A 216 -0.36 -19.73 7.94
CA SER A 216 -0.95 -20.73 8.83
C SER A 216 -1.34 -22.01 8.08
N GLY A 217 -1.89 -21.87 6.87
CA GLY A 217 -2.43 -22.95 6.02
C GLY A 217 -3.71 -23.59 6.55
N VAL A 218 -3.89 -23.59 7.87
CA VAL A 218 -4.99 -24.19 8.64
C VAL A 218 -5.38 -23.26 9.80
N GLU A 219 -6.45 -23.58 10.53
CA GLU A 219 -6.89 -22.82 11.71
C GLU A 219 -5.85 -22.82 12.83
N ILE A 220 -5.26 -23.98 13.12
CA ILE A 220 -4.26 -24.16 14.18
C ILE A 220 -3.10 -24.99 13.64
N ARG A 221 -1.89 -24.46 13.76
CA ARG A 221 -0.65 -25.17 13.43
C ARG A 221 0.21 -25.31 14.67
N ALA A 222 0.41 -26.55 15.12
CA ALA A 222 1.32 -26.87 16.20
C ALA A 222 2.63 -27.42 15.65
N LEU A 223 3.75 -27.01 16.25
CA LEU A 223 5.06 -27.58 15.98
C LEU A 223 5.44 -28.46 17.16
N THR A 224 5.69 -29.74 16.93
CA THR A 224 6.31 -30.59 17.93
C THR A 224 7.82 -30.49 17.85
N ASN A 225 8.48 -30.17 18.97
CA ASN A 225 9.94 -30.12 19.07
C ASN A 225 10.54 -31.48 19.48
N THR A 226 9.81 -32.58 19.27
CA THR A 226 10.27 -33.90 19.66
C THR A 226 11.38 -34.39 18.73
N THR A 227 12.62 -34.20 19.14
CA THR A 227 13.80 -34.98 18.71
C THR A 227 13.76 -36.41 19.26
N TYR A 228 12.56 -36.98 19.45
CA TYR A 228 12.38 -38.32 20.00
C TYR A 228 12.26 -39.31 18.85
N GLY A 229 12.94 -40.44 19.01
CA GLY A 229 13.23 -41.44 17.99
C GLY A 229 12.01 -42.04 17.28
N ALA A 230 12.29 -43.08 16.49
CA ALA A 230 11.45 -43.74 15.50
C ALA A 230 10.09 -44.32 15.99
N GLU A 231 9.58 -43.94 17.16
CA GLU A 231 8.40 -44.54 17.81
C GLU A 231 7.15 -43.63 17.90
N SER A 232 7.21 -42.38 17.45
CA SER A 232 5.99 -41.55 17.30
C SER A 232 5.50 -41.59 15.86
N SER A 233 4.73 -42.63 15.52
CA SER A 233 4.00 -42.69 14.26
C SER A 233 3.08 -41.47 14.12
N ALA A 234 3.04 -40.87 12.92
CA ALA A 234 2.16 -39.75 12.60
C ALA A 234 0.70 -40.01 13.02
N GLU A 235 0.23 -41.23 12.79
CA GLU A 235 -1.12 -41.71 13.13
C GLU A 235 -1.42 -41.64 14.64
N LEU A 236 -0.45 -42.01 15.50
CA LEU A 236 -0.64 -41.96 16.96
C LEU A 236 -0.69 -40.53 17.50
N LEU A 237 0.00 -39.60 16.83
CA LEU A 237 -0.08 -38.18 17.15
C LEU A 237 -1.43 -37.59 16.73
N GLU A 238 -1.89 -37.92 15.53
CA GLU A 238 -3.21 -37.52 15.04
C GLU A 238 -4.32 -38.05 15.95
N GLU A 239 -4.27 -39.32 16.36
CA GLU A 239 -5.25 -39.92 17.27
C GLU A 239 -5.33 -39.16 18.61
N ARG A 240 -4.19 -38.89 19.26
CA ARG A 240 -4.15 -38.13 20.52
C ARG A 240 -4.67 -36.71 20.39
N VAL A 241 -4.44 -36.06 19.23
CA VAL A 241 -4.91 -34.69 19.00
C VAL A 241 -6.40 -34.68 18.69
N ASN A 242 -6.91 -35.70 18.00
CA ASN A 242 -8.35 -35.86 17.74
C ASN A 242 -9.16 -36.14 19.02
N GLU A 243 -8.55 -36.72 20.06
CA GLU A 243 -9.19 -36.91 21.37
C GLU A 243 -9.40 -35.60 22.15
N ILE A 244 -8.71 -34.52 21.79
CA ILE A 244 -8.86 -33.22 22.46
C ILE A 244 -10.23 -32.63 22.10
N GLY A 245 -11.04 -32.37 23.12
CA GLY A 245 -12.37 -31.77 22.96
C GLY A 245 -12.32 -30.48 22.13
N GLY A 246 -13.05 -30.46 21.01
CA GLY A 246 -13.10 -29.33 20.07
C GLY A 246 -12.30 -29.52 18.79
N VAL A 247 -11.43 -30.52 18.70
CA VAL A 247 -10.72 -30.90 17.46
C VAL A 247 -11.62 -31.80 16.62
N LYS A 248 -11.93 -31.38 15.39
CA LYS A 248 -12.73 -32.20 14.44
C LYS A 248 -11.84 -33.12 13.59
N HIS A 249 -10.71 -32.58 13.16
CA HIS A 249 -9.76 -33.24 12.28
C HIS A 249 -8.36 -32.78 12.66
N SER A 250 -7.37 -33.66 12.55
CA SER A 250 -5.96 -33.34 12.69
C SER A 250 -5.16 -34.13 11.67
N VAL A 251 -4.09 -33.53 11.17
CA VAL A 251 -3.16 -34.17 10.24
C VAL A 251 -1.74 -33.81 10.63
N ALA A 252 -0.87 -34.81 10.67
CA ALA A 252 0.56 -34.66 10.81
C ALA A 252 1.17 -34.30 9.46
N ALA A 253 1.98 -33.24 9.46
CA ALA A 253 2.76 -32.83 8.30
C ALA A 253 4.24 -32.76 8.66
N MET A 254 5.09 -33.23 7.76
CA MET A 254 6.54 -33.23 7.94
C MET A 254 7.21 -32.47 6.82
N ARG A 255 7.96 -31.41 7.16
CA ARG A 255 8.74 -30.63 6.21
C ARG A 255 10.24 -30.84 6.46
N ARG A 256 11.00 -31.18 5.41
CA ARG A 256 12.47 -31.28 5.45
C ARG A 256 13.10 -30.65 4.22
N SER A 257 14.17 -29.89 4.38
CA SER A 257 15.03 -29.50 3.25
C SER A 257 16.06 -30.60 3.02
N THR A 258 16.14 -31.11 1.79
CA THR A 258 17.13 -32.11 1.37
C THR A 258 17.89 -31.62 0.15
N LYS A 259 19.08 -32.17 -0.10
CA LYS A 259 19.84 -31.91 -1.32
C LYS A 259 19.66 -33.10 -2.25
N ILE A 260 19.15 -32.86 -3.45
CA ILE A 260 19.07 -33.90 -4.48
C ILE A 260 20.33 -33.77 -5.34
N SER A 261 21.24 -34.73 -5.23
CA SER A 261 22.42 -34.79 -6.09
C SER A 261 22.03 -35.29 -7.48
N SER A 262 22.39 -34.53 -8.52
CA SER A 262 22.34 -35.02 -9.89
C SER A 262 23.59 -35.86 -10.21
N VAL A 263 23.52 -36.69 -11.25
CA VAL A 263 24.67 -37.47 -11.76
C VAL A 263 25.87 -36.57 -12.10
N SER A 264 25.64 -35.28 -12.34
CA SER A 264 26.65 -34.26 -12.62
C SER A 264 27.27 -33.59 -11.39
N GLY A 265 26.92 -34.02 -10.16
CA GLY A 265 27.53 -33.54 -8.91
C GLY A 265 27.07 -32.18 -8.41
N VAL A 266 26.30 -31.42 -9.20
CA VAL A 266 25.62 -30.20 -8.76
C VAL A 266 24.22 -30.60 -8.32
N GLY A 267 23.99 -30.60 -7.00
CA GLY A 267 22.69 -30.89 -6.40
C GLY A 267 21.94 -29.62 -6.02
N GLY A 268 20.63 -29.59 -6.29
CA GLY A 268 19.75 -28.52 -5.84
C GLY A 268 19.20 -28.80 -4.44
N GLU A 269 18.99 -27.74 -3.65
CA GLU A 269 18.18 -27.84 -2.42
C GLU A 269 16.71 -27.97 -2.79
N VAL A 270 16.04 -28.98 -2.22
CA VAL A 270 14.63 -29.28 -2.43
C VAL A 270 13.94 -29.42 -1.08
N ASN A 271 12.84 -28.69 -0.92
CA ASN A 271 11.98 -28.84 0.25
C ASN A 271 11.00 -30.00 0.01
N LEU A 272 11.11 -31.02 0.83
CA LEU A 272 10.16 -32.12 0.92
C LEU A 272 9.08 -31.78 1.94
N LEU A 273 7.82 -31.97 1.56
CA LEU A 273 6.66 -31.88 2.43
C LEU A 273 5.89 -33.20 2.32
N ALA A 274 5.85 -33.97 3.41
CA ALA A 274 5.00 -35.14 3.54
C ALA A 274 3.72 -34.74 4.28
N ILE A 275 2.58 -35.08 3.70
CA ILE A 275 1.25 -34.73 4.18
C ILE A 275 0.25 -35.81 3.75
N ASN A 276 -0.76 -36.07 4.57
CA ASN A 276 -1.84 -37.00 4.23
C ASN A 276 -2.82 -36.34 3.22
N PRO A 277 -3.22 -37.04 2.14
CA PRO A 277 -4.23 -36.55 1.18
C PRO A 277 -5.52 -35.98 1.80
N GLU A 278 -5.95 -36.51 2.96
CA GLU A 278 -7.18 -36.04 3.64
C GLU A 278 -7.11 -34.58 4.12
N THR A 279 -5.92 -33.97 4.11
CA THR A 279 -5.71 -32.57 4.50
C THR A 279 -6.38 -31.56 3.57
N SER A 280 -6.80 -31.96 2.36
CA SER A 280 -7.47 -31.06 1.41
C SER A 280 -8.66 -30.33 2.02
N ASN A 281 -9.38 -30.99 2.93
CA ASN A 281 -10.61 -30.46 3.52
C ASN A 281 -10.35 -29.42 4.63
N MET A 282 -9.12 -29.34 5.13
CA MET A 282 -8.72 -28.43 6.20
C MET A 282 -7.86 -27.27 5.71
N LEU A 283 -7.17 -27.46 4.58
CA LEU A 283 -6.17 -26.52 4.09
C LEU A 283 -6.85 -25.35 3.37
N TRP A 284 -6.51 -24.13 3.74
CA TRP A 284 -6.88 -22.97 2.95
C TRP A 284 -6.08 -22.97 1.64
N TRP A 285 -6.80 -22.91 0.51
CA TRP A 285 -6.21 -22.90 -0.82
C TRP A 285 -6.77 -21.74 -1.64
N ARG A 286 -5.89 -21.08 -2.40
CA ARG A 286 -6.28 -20.03 -3.35
C ARG A 286 -6.26 -20.58 -4.76
N GLU A 287 -7.26 -20.21 -5.56
CA GLU A 287 -7.48 -20.78 -6.90
C GLU A 287 -6.34 -20.52 -7.89
N ASP A 288 -5.49 -19.51 -7.63
CA ASP A 288 -4.36 -19.12 -8.46
C ASP A 288 -3.04 -19.85 -8.12
N PHE A 289 -3.01 -20.67 -7.06
CA PHE A 289 -1.80 -21.42 -6.67
C PHE A 289 -1.45 -22.54 -7.64
N ALA A 290 -2.45 -23.13 -8.30
CA ALA A 290 -2.23 -24.15 -9.33
C ALA A 290 -3.35 -24.09 -10.38
N LYS A 291 -3.04 -24.56 -11.59
CA LYS A 291 -4.04 -24.69 -12.68
C LYS A 291 -5.11 -25.76 -12.40
N VAL A 292 -4.93 -26.56 -11.35
CA VAL A 292 -5.74 -27.73 -11.02
C VAL A 292 -6.13 -27.62 -9.53
N PRO A 293 -7.38 -27.97 -9.15
CA PRO A 293 -7.83 -27.88 -7.76
C PRO A 293 -7.00 -28.75 -6.80
N LEU A 294 -6.94 -28.34 -5.53
CA LEU A 294 -6.17 -29.00 -4.48
C LEU A 294 -6.50 -30.48 -4.34
N GLU A 295 -7.78 -30.84 -4.38
CA GLU A 295 -8.25 -32.23 -4.27
C GLU A 295 -7.61 -33.13 -5.33
N SER A 296 -7.54 -32.65 -6.58
CA SER A 296 -6.90 -33.39 -7.67
C SER A 296 -5.37 -33.51 -7.51
N LEU A 297 -4.74 -32.55 -6.83
CA LEU A 297 -3.32 -32.64 -6.48
C LEU A 297 -3.09 -33.66 -5.35
N MET A 298 -3.98 -33.71 -4.36
CA MET A 298 -3.91 -34.68 -3.26
C MET A 298 -4.14 -36.12 -3.73
N VAL A 299 -5.07 -36.34 -4.67
CA VAL A 299 -5.26 -37.66 -5.30
C VAL A 299 -4.01 -38.14 -6.03
N ARG A 300 -3.21 -37.23 -6.60
CA ARG A 300 -1.92 -37.60 -7.23
C ARG A 300 -0.84 -37.97 -6.22
N LEU A 301 -0.95 -37.50 -4.98
CA LEU A 301 -0.04 -37.86 -3.89
C LEU A 301 -0.40 -39.22 -3.28
N ASP A 302 -1.67 -39.62 -3.34
CA ASP A 302 -2.15 -40.93 -2.91
C ASP A 302 -1.81 -42.02 -3.95
N THR A 303 -0.52 -42.30 -4.13
CA THR A 303 -0.10 -43.24 -5.17
C THR A 303 -0.35 -44.71 -4.82
N GLY A 304 -0.83 -45.06 -3.62
CA GLY A 304 -1.11 -46.44 -3.16
C GLY A 304 0.09 -47.41 -3.13
N ASN A 305 1.15 -47.09 -3.86
CA ASN A 305 2.42 -47.79 -3.94
C ASN A 305 3.39 -47.11 -2.99
N LEU A 306 3.61 -47.72 -1.84
CA LEU A 306 4.84 -47.50 -1.10
C LEU A 306 5.99 -47.80 -2.06
N LEU A 307 6.72 -46.76 -2.49
CA LEU A 307 7.95 -46.95 -3.23
C LEU A 307 8.82 -47.92 -2.41
N PRO A 308 9.33 -49.01 -3.00
CA PRO A 308 10.10 -49.99 -2.25
C PRO A 308 11.28 -49.27 -1.60
N GLY A 309 11.20 -49.09 -0.28
CA GLY A 309 12.24 -48.44 0.49
C GLY A 309 13.57 -49.16 0.26
N ILE A 310 14.66 -48.41 0.30
CA ILE A 310 16.00 -48.99 0.26
C ILE A 310 16.12 -49.94 1.45
N LYS A 311 16.30 -51.24 1.19
CA LYS A 311 16.54 -52.24 2.23
C LYS A 311 17.86 -51.91 2.92
N ILE A 312 17.78 -51.40 4.13
CA ILE A 312 18.95 -51.18 4.97
C ILE A 312 19.47 -52.58 5.36
N PRO A 313 20.77 -52.87 5.19
CA PRO A 313 21.34 -54.14 5.62
C PRO A 313 21.10 -54.34 7.12
N PRO A 314 20.69 -55.54 7.56
CA PRO A 314 20.60 -55.83 8.98
C PRO A 314 22.02 -55.76 9.56
N SER A 315 22.26 -54.73 10.38
CA SER A 315 23.31 -54.62 11.41
C SER A 315 24.64 -55.33 11.14
N THR A 316 25.69 -54.55 10.85
CA THR A 316 27.05 -54.82 11.37
C THR A 316 27.29 -53.98 12.62
#